data_AF-U2T9W1-F1
#
_entry.id   AF-U2T9W1-F1
#
_cell.length_a   1.000
_cell.length_b   1.000
_cell.length_c   1.000
_cell.angle_alpha   90.00
_cell.angle_beta   90.00
_cell.angle_gamma   90.00
#
_symmetry.space_group_name_H-M   'P 1'
#
loop_
_entity.id
_entity.type
_entity.pdbx_description
1 polymer ?
#
loop_
_entity_poly.entity_id
_entity_poly.type
_entity_poly.pdbx_seq_one_letter_code
_entity_poly.pdbx_strand_id
1 'polypeptide(L)' 'MGTDGPRRCPVCGDEMVVVVAKTRGAHAWRGWHCRHCGHEERERVAPAGRKEVR' A
#
# COMPACT_ATOMS: atom_id res chain seq x y z
N MET A 1 -2.68 -9.84 12.97
CA MET A 1 -2.13 -8.47 13.06
C MET A 1 -1.22 -8.27 11.86
N GLY A 2 -1.62 -7.46 10.88
CA GLY A 2 -0.79 -7.19 9.70
C GLY A 2 0.42 -6.35 10.11
N THR A 3 1.63 -6.87 9.90
CA THR A 3 2.90 -6.23 10.20
C THR A 3 3.36 -5.34 9.04
N ASP A 4 2.51 -4.42 8.60
CA ASP A 4 2.96 -3.34 7.72
C ASP A 4 3.38 -2.18 8.62
N GLY A 5 4.67 -2.16 8.98
CA GLY A 5 5.26 -1.03 9.68
C GLY A 5 5.11 0.29 8.91
N PRO A 6 5.35 1.44 9.57
CA PRO A 6 5.24 2.74 8.92
C PRO A 6 6.15 2.80 7.69
N ARG A 7 5.55 2.99 6.50
CA ARG A 7 6.31 3.10 5.25
C ARG A 7 6.95 4.48 5.18
N ARG A 8 8.23 4.53 4.79
CA ARG A 8 8.99 5.77 4.65
C ARG A 8 9.14 6.16 3.18
N CYS A 9 9.12 7.45 2.93
CA CYS A 9 9.28 8.02 1.61
C CYS A 9 10.70 7.76 1.09
N PRO A 10 10.87 7.15 -0.09
CA PRO A 10 12.20 6.92 -0.67
C PRO A 10 12.89 8.23 -1.11
N VAL A 11 12.14 9.33 -1.21
CA VAL A 11 12.67 10.64 -1.65
C VAL A 11 13.22 11.46 -0.49
N CYS A 12 12.48 11.54 0.63
CA CYS A 12 12.85 12.42 1.75
C CYS A 12 13.05 11.70 3.09
N GLY A 13 12.76 10.40 3.17
CA GLY A 13 12.88 9.61 4.40
C GLY A 13 11.75 9.80 5.42
N ASP A 14 10.84 10.75 5.19
CA ASP A 14 9.71 11.04 6.08
C ASP A 14 8.63 9.94 6.03
N GLU A 15 7.79 9.87 7.05
CA GLU A 15 6.73 8.85 7.14
C GLU A 15 5.60 9.12 6.14
N MET A 16 5.19 8.09 5.41
CA MET A 16 4.10 8.18 4.45
C MET A 16 2.78 7.73 5.07
N VAL A 17 1.72 8.48 4.78
CA VAL A 17 0.35 8.14 5.18
C VAL A 17 -0.32 7.27 4.13
N VAL A 18 -1.11 6.28 4.57
CA VAL A 18 -1.91 5.45 3.66
C VAL A 18 -3.10 6.27 3.17
N VAL A 19 -3.18 6.52 1.86
CA VAL A 19 -4.22 7.39 1.27
C VAL A 19 -5.40 6.63 0.71
N VAL A 20 -5.22 5.40 0.24
CA VAL A 20 -6.32 4.63 -0.37
C VAL A 20 -6.10 3.13 -0.21
N ALA A 21 -7.06 2.46 0.43
CA ALA A 21 -7.32 1.04 0.28
C ALA A 21 -8.62 0.87 -0.51
N LYS A 22 -8.58 1.02 -1.84
CA LYS A 22 -9.76 0.80 -2.69
C LYS A 22 -9.77 -0.68 -3.11
N THR A 23 -10.71 -1.42 -2.56
CA THR A 23 -11.10 -2.74 -3.07
C THR A 23 -12.06 -2.53 -4.24
N ARG A 24 -11.63 -2.87 -5.46
CA ARG A 24 -12.53 -2.96 -6.62
C ARG A 24 -12.49 -4.40 -7.12
N GLY A 25 -13.46 -5.21 -6.67
CA GLY A 25 -13.53 -6.64 -6.98
C GLY A 25 -12.36 -7.42 -6.37
N ALA A 26 -11.77 -8.33 -7.14
CA ALA A 26 -10.64 -9.16 -6.73
C ALA A 26 -9.28 -8.43 -6.68
N HIS A 27 -9.24 -7.11 -6.89
CA HIS A 27 -7.99 -6.35 -6.85
C HIS A 27 -8.09 -5.29 -5.77
N ALA A 28 -7.24 -5.43 -4.74
CA ALA A 28 -7.02 -4.41 -3.75
C ALA A 28 -5.80 -3.58 -4.17
N TRP A 29 -5.89 -2.27 -3.99
CA TRP A 29 -4.75 -1.36 -4.16
C TRP A 29 -4.50 -0.65 -2.85
N ARG A 30 -3.23 -0.59 -2.45
CA ARG A 30 -2.79 0.19 -1.31
C ARG A 30 -1.94 1.34 -1.83
N GLY A 31 -2.32 2.56 -1.48
CA GLY A 31 -1.60 3.77 -1.82
C GLY A 31 -1.00 4.44 -0.59
N TRP A 32 0.18 5.04 -0.74
CA TRP A 32 0.85 5.86 0.26
C TRP A 32 1.16 7.23 -0.31
N HIS A 33 1.11 8.25 0.54
CA HIS A 33 1.41 9.63 0.21
C HIS A 33 2.32 10.24 1.27
N CYS A 34 3.39 10.89 0.84
CA CYS A 34 4.27 11.64 1.72
C CYS A 34 3.75 13.08 1.84
N ARG A 35 3.35 13.50 3.05
CA ARG A 35 2.88 14.87 3.29
C ARG A 35 4.00 15.92 3.27
N HIS A 36 5.26 15.49 3.38
CA HIS A 36 6.41 16.39 3.38
C HIS A 36 6.83 16.81 1.98
N CYS A 37 7.06 15.86 1.07
CA CYS A 37 7.52 16.13 -0.29
C CYS A 37 6.45 15.90 -1.38
N GLY A 38 5.27 15.38 -1.03
CA GLY A 38 4.18 15.10 -1.98
C GLY A 38 4.35 13.81 -2.78
N HIS A 39 5.36 12.99 -2.51
CA HIS A 39 5.58 11.73 -3.23
C HIS A 39 4.43 10.73 -3.00
N GLU A 40 4.01 10.03 -4.07
CA GLU A 40 2.96 9.02 -4.02
C GLU A 40 3.48 7.64 -4.47
N GLU A 41 3.15 6.60 -3.71
CA GLU A 41 3.38 5.21 -4.08
C GLU A 41 2.05 4.45 -4.13
N ARG A 42 1.92 3.49 -5.06
CA ARG A 42 0.74 2.63 -5.15
C ARG A 42 1.19 1.21 -5.45
N GLU A 43 0.76 0.28 -4.60
CA GLU A 43 1.04 -1.14 -4.75
C GLU A 43 -0.27 -1.90 -4.99
N ARG A 44 -0.21 -2.86 -5.91
CA ARG A 44 -1.30 -3.80 -6.11
C ARG A 44 -1.23 -4.85 -5.01
N VAL A 45 -2.17 -4.80 -4.08
CA VAL A 45 -2.34 -5.85 -3.08
C VAL A 45 -3.08 -6.99 -3.76
N ALA A 46 -2.35 -8.06 -4.09
CA ALA A 46 -3.00 -9.29 -4.51
C ALA A 46 -3.95 -9.73 -3.38
N PRO A 47 -5.20 -10.12 -3.68
CA PRO A 47 -6.06 -10.68 -2.66
C PRO A 47 -5.34 -11.91 -2.08
N ALA A 48 -5.22 -11.95 -0.75
CA ALA A 48 -4.78 -13.14 -0.04
C ALA A 48 -5.84 -14.23 -0.24
N GLY A 49 -5.82 -14.92 -1.37
CA GLY A 49 -6.95 -15.76 -1.75
C GLY A 49 -6.94 -16.25 -3.18
N ARG A 50 -5.89 -16.98 -3.56
CA ARG A 50 -6.09 -18.30 -4.15
C ARG A 50 -4.85 -19.13 -3.87
N LYS A 51 -4.90 -19.90 -2.78
CA LYS A 51 -4.21 -21.19 -2.80
C LYS A 51 -4.83 -21.93 -3.98
N GLU A 52 -4.07 -22.05 -5.05
CA GLU A 52 -4.36 -22.96 -6.15
C GLU A 52 -4.37 -24.35 -5.50
N VAL A 53 -5.56 -24.87 -5.20
CA VAL A 53 -5.74 -26.28 -4.88
C VAL A 53 -5.70 -26.98 -6.23
N ARG A 54 -4.56 -27.59 -6.54
CA ARG A 54 -4.43 -28.62 -7.56
C ARG A 54 -4.00 -29.92 -6.89
#